data_AF-A0A5B1QBN5-F1
#
_entry.id   AF-A0A5B1QBN5-F1
#
_cell.length_a   1.000
_cell.length_b   1.000
_cell.length_c   1.000
_cell.angle_alpha   90.00
_cell.angle_beta   90.00
_cell.angle_gamma   90.00
#
_symmetry.space_group_name_H-M   'P 1'
#
loop_
_entity.id
_entity.type
_entity.pdbx_description
1 polymer ?
#
loop_
_entity_poly.entity_id
_entity_poly.type
_entity_poly.pdbx_seq_one_letter_code
_entity_poly.pdbx_strand_id
1 'polypeptide(L)'
;MTTIADDLTHTPRRRALAQTACTTKGAILFDPTITCKTDLAECFRVFTDPSHILVPPADRLTRRTDHPVRPHLHTIVYTDGSCINNGKANARCGSGVWFREGDRRNRSFRVPGSHQTNQVGELVAIILALQLVPVFFPLTIRTDSQFAVAGLTQHLPRWEDRGWIGVSNSELFKKAAFLLRRCTAPSELQWVEGHAGEEGNEYADDSADEGARKPVPDDLDLSIPDSFNLPGAKLAALTQSLAYQGIRSRKAPPMKLTTIALLEEAQHALAAFTGKLETFAMLWQGCRRRDMNRKVNQLLFCLFHNSFTLGSQWRHVPGKESRQQCTRCGAPDESIRHILIDCPSPSTQLIWHLARRLWPHSPHSWPTISLGLVLACGNLSVTDNQLSPTGAAAPLRPTAKARGAGRLLCTIISESTHTIWALRCEFVIAGVRHSPDQITTCWNSSIENCLSDDRIISCQLRRSPFAINRLRNTWEATLNHPPPNWHQNHEVLVGMTLPRDPTNLGNRRSTRNPTLPDTVGCG
;
A
#
# COMPACT_ATOMS: atom_id res chain seq x y z
N MET A 1 -38.45 -10.05 -35.50
CA MET A 1 -37.07 -9.92 -35.99
C MET A 1 -36.34 -11.20 -35.65
N THR A 2 -35.99 -12.00 -36.67
CA THR A 2 -35.15 -13.19 -36.52
C THR A 2 -33.75 -12.75 -36.09
N THR A 3 -33.40 -12.97 -34.82
CA THR A 3 -32.04 -12.75 -34.31
C THR A 3 -31.10 -13.70 -35.03
N ILE A 4 -30.30 -13.19 -35.97
CA ILE A 4 -29.22 -13.95 -36.59
C ILE A 4 -28.22 -14.28 -35.47
N ALA A 5 -27.98 -15.57 -35.22
CA ALA A 5 -26.96 -16.01 -34.28
C ALA A 5 -25.60 -15.48 -34.73
N ASP A 6 -24.99 -14.62 -33.92
CA ASP A 6 -23.68 -14.01 -34.20
C ASP A 6 -22.48 -14.94 -34.03
N ASP A 7 -22.72 -16.15 -33.52
CA ASP A 7 -21.73 -17.20 -33.24
C ASP A 7 -20.55 -16.80 -32.33
N LEU A 8 -20.66 -15.71 -31.56
CA LEU A 8 -19.65 -15.33 -30.54
C LEU A 8 -20.12 -15.64 -29.12
N THR A 9 -21.42 -15.80 -28.91
CA THR A 9 -21.98 -16.19 -27.61
C THR A 9 -21.44 -17.54 -27.15
N HIS A 10 -21.03 -17.63 -25.87
CA HIS A 10 -20.53 -18.90 -25.33
C HIS A 10 -21.67 -19.90 -25.10
N THR A 11 -21.68 -20.96 -25.90
CA THR A 11 -22.42 -22.19 -25.61
C THR A 11 -21.79 -22.93 -24.42
N PRO A 12 -22.50 -23.88 -23.76
CA PRO A 12 -21.93 -24.68 -22.68
C PRO A 12 -20.58 -25.33 -23.04
N ARG A 13 -20.46 -25.80 -24.30
CA ARG A 13 -19.20 -26.33 -24.85
C ARG A 13 -18.09 -25.27 -24.90
N ARG A 14 -18.38 -24.05 -25.40
CA ARG A 14 -17.41 -22.94 -25.44
C ARG A 14 -16.98 -22.51 -24.04
N ARG A 15 -17.89 -22.51 -23.06
CA ARG A 15 -17.53 -22.25 -21.65
C ARG A 15 -16.56 -23.28 -21.10
N ALA A 16 -16.81 -24.57 -21.37
CA ALA A 16 -15.88 -25.63 -20.99
C ALA A 16 -14.51 -25.45 -21.67
N LEU A 17 -14.49 -25.13 -22.97
CA LEU A 17 -13.25 -24.85 -23.70
C LEU A 17 -12.50 -23.63 -23.16
N ALA A 18 -13.19 -22.55 -22.81
CA ALA A 18 -12.59 -21.37 -22.19
C ALA A 18 -11.98 -21.70 -20.82
N GLN A 19 -12.64 -22.56 -20.03
CA GLN A 19 -12.12 -23.01 -18.74
C GLN A 19 -10.88 -23.90 -18.90
N THR A 20 -10.89 -24.80 -19.89
CA THR A 20 -9.70 -25.59 -20.27
C THR A 20 -8.58 -24.67 -20.75
N ALA A 21 -8.84 -23.74 -21.66
CA ALA A 21 -7.86 -22.80 -22.19
C ALA A 21 -7.24 -21.94 -21.09
N CYS A 22 -8.03 -21.48 -20.12
CA CYS A 22 -7.50 -20.81 -18.93
C CYS A 22 -6.50 -21.67 -18.15
N THR A 23 -6.73 -22.98 -18.07
CA THR A 23 -5.88 -23.91 -17.32
C THR A 23 -4.62 -24.27 -18.12
N THR A 24 -4.75 -24.39 -19.45
CA THR A 24 -3.67 -24.79 -20.37
C THR A 24 -2.94 -23.60 -21.01
N LYS A 25 -3.17 -22.37 -20.53
CA LYS A 25 -2.59 -21.13 -21.11
C LYS A 25 -2.94 -20.93 -22.61
N GLY A 26 -4.08 -21.45 -23.05
CA GLY A 26 -4.60 -21.27 -24.41
C GLY A 26 -5.32 -19.94 -24.60
N ALA A 27 -5.61 -19.60 -25.86
CA ALA A 27 -6.41 -18.44 -26.20
C ALA A 27 -7.87 -18.62 -25.73
N ILE A 28 -8.41 -17.60 -25.06
CA ILE A 28 -9.77 -17.58 -24.51
C ILE A 28 -10.62 -16.67 -25.39
N LEU A 29 -11.62 -17.24 -26.06
CA LEU A 29 -12.62 -16.45 -26.78
C LEU A 29 -13.36 -15.52 -25.81
N PHE A 30 -13.51 -14.26 -26.18
CA PHE A 30 -14.29 -13.29 -25.43
C PHE A 30 -15.78 -13.58 -25.56
N ASP A 31 -16.49 -13.63 -24.42
CA ASP A 31 -17.94 -13.75 -24.39
C ASP A 31 -18.56 -12.34 -24.31
N PRO A 32 -19.17 -11.83 -25.39
CA PRO A 32 -19.77 -10.50 -25.39
C PRO A 32 -21.10 -10.45 -24.64
N THR A 33 -21.62 -11.58 -24.14
CA THR A 33 -22.92 -11.59 -23.46
C THR A 33 -22.91 -10.82 -22.15
N ILE A 34 -24.04 -10.17 -21.88
CA ILE A 34 -24.34 -9.59 -20.58
C ILE A 34 -25.21 -10.60 -19.83
N THR A 35 -24.93 -10.79 -18.56
CA THR A 35 -25.75 -11.61 -17.67
C THR A 35 -27.18 -11.08 -17.65
N CYS A 36 -28.13 -11.84 -18.15
CA CYS A 36 -29.56 -11.58 -17.96
C CYS A 36 -30.28 -12.92 -17.87
N LYS A 37 -30.93 -13.18 -16.73
CA LYS A 37 -31.82 -14.34 -16.57
C LYS A 37 -33.27 -13.87 -16.67
N THR A 38 -34.21 -14.81 -16.59
CA THR A 38 -35.66 -14.56 -16.72
C THR A 38 -36.32 -13.98 -15.46
N ASP A 39 -35.60 -13.83 -14.35
CA ASP A 39 -36.15 -13.28 -13.11
C ASP A 39 -36.16 -11.75 -13.14
N LEU A 40 -37.28 -11.14 -12.73
CA LEU A 40 -37.46 -9.70 -12.62
C LEU A 40 -36.41 -9.05 -11.69
N ALA A 41 -35.93 -9.77 -10.68
CA ALA A 41 -34.88 -9.27 -9.77
C ALA A 41 -33.55 -8.97 -10.48
N GLU A 42 -33.28 -9.57 -11.64
CA GLU A 42 -32.10 -9.31 -12.47
C GLU A 42 -32.19 -7.98 -13.23
N CYS A 43 -33.40 -7.45 -13.41
CA CYS A 43 -33.66 -6.19 -14.11
C CYS A 43 -33.44 -4.98 -13.21
N PHE A 44 -33.62 -5.13 -11.89
CA PHE A 44 -33.46 -4.03 -10.95
C PHE A 44 -31.98 -3.80 -10.62
N ARG A 45 -31.52 -2.57 -10.85
CA ARG A 45 -30.18 -2.11 -10.45
C ARG A 45 -30.31 -0.96 -9.46
N VAL A 46 -29.51 -1.04 -8.41
CA VAL A 46 -29.37 0.01 -7.39
C VAL A 46 -28.02 0.70 -7.58
N PHE A 47 -27.81 1.81 -6.87
CA PHE A 47 -26.62 2.63 -7.11
C PHE A 47 -26.56 3.16 -8.55
N THR A 48 -27.70 3.55 -9.12
CA THR A 48 -27.77 4.30 -10.38
C THR A 48 -27.81 5.80 -10.11
N ASP A 49 -27.74 6.62 -11.15
CA ASP A 49 -28.03 8.05 -11.11
C ASP A 49 -29.52 8.25 -11.44
N PRO A 50 -30.34 8.83 -10.54
CA PRO A 50 -31.77 9.02 -10.79
C PRO A 50 -32.07 10.01 -11.92
N SER A 51 -31.13 10.88 -12.29
CA SER A 51 -31.28 11.84 -13.38
C SER A 51 -31.01 11.25 -14.77
N HIS A 52 -30.42 10.05 -14.82
CA HIS A 52 -30.02 9.38 -16.06
C HIS A 52 -31.00 8.26 -16.40
N ILE A 53 -31.85 8.49 -17.40
CA ILE A 53 -32.81 7.50 -17.89
C ILE A 53 -32.25 6.90 -19.20
N LEU A 54 -31.88 5.63 -19.15
CA LEU A 54 -31.45 4.88 -20.33
C LEU A 54 -32.68 4.46 -21.14
N VAL A 55 -32.84 5.06 -22.33
CA VAL A 55 -33.97 4.81 -23.22
C VAL A 55 -33.70 3.69 -24.24
N PRO A 56 -32.51 3.58 -24.88
CA PRO A 56 -32.21 2.42 -25.70
C PRO A 56 -31.74 1.24 -24.83
N PRO A 57 -32.19 0.00 -25.12
CA PRO A 57 -31.57 -1.18 -24.52
C PRO A 57 -30.08 -1.22 -24.86
N ALA A 58 -29.30 -1.93 -24.05
CA ALA A 58 -27.91 -2.20 -24.37
C ALA A 58 -27.81 -3.10 -25.59
N ASP A 59 -27.88 -2.49 -26.77
CA ASP A 59 -28.01 -3.21 -28.02
C ASP A 59 -26.63 -3.67 -28.44
N ARG A 60 -26.47 -4.98 -28.55
CA ARG A 60 -25.31 -5.57 -29.19
C ARG A 60 -25.41 -5.19 -30.66
N LEU A 61 -24.31 -4.75 -31.27
CA LEU A 61 -24.24 -4.61 -32.72
C LEU A 61 -24.38 -6.00 -33.34
N THR A 62 -25.63 -6.46 -33.52
CA THR A 62 -25.95 -7.66 -34.24
C THR A 62 -25.52 -7.42 -35.67
N ARG A 63 -24.48 -8.15 -36.08
CA ARG A 63 -23.85 -8.20 -37.40
C ARG A 63 -24.39 -7.15 -38.39
N ARG A 64 -23.77 -5.96 -38.42
CA ARG A 64 -24.01 -5.02 -39.53
C ARG A 64 -23.63 -5.73 -40.82
N THR A 65 -24.60 -5.87 -41.73
CA THR A 65 -24.48 -6.59 -43.01
C THR A 65 -23.42 -6.02 -43.94
N ASP A 66 -22.96 -4.80 -43.66
CA ASP A 66 -22.14 -4.01 -44.58
C ASP A 66 -20.67 -4.44 -44.59
N HIS A 67 -20.20 -5.14 -43.54
CA HIS A 67 -18.82 -5.63 -43.44
C HIS A 67 -18.80 -7.09 -42.97
N PRO A 68 -18.68 -8.06 -43.90
CA PRO A 68 -18.56 -9.47 -43.53
C PRO A 68 -17.24 -9.70 -42.78
N VAL A 69 -17.28 -10.63 -41.82
CA VAL A 69 -16.07 -11.13 -41.14
C VAL A 69 -15.06 -11.57 -42.19
N ARG A 70 -13.79 -11.22 -42.00
CA ARG A 70 -12.68 -11.59 -42.90
C ARG A 70 -11.72 -12.54 -42.20
N PRO A 71 -11.98 -13.87 -42.18
CA PRO A 71 -11.17 -14.83 -41.44
C PRO A 71 -9.68 -14.83 -41.84
N HIS A 72 -9.39 -14.56 -43.11
CA HIS A 72 -8.03 -14.49 -43.66
C HIS A 72 -7.22 -13.27 -43.18
N LEU A 73 -7.84 -12.32 -42.48
CA LEU A 73 -7.18 -11.14 -41.90
C LEU A 73 -7.05 -11.26 -40.38
N HIS A 74 -6.94 -12.49 -39.87
CA HIS A 74 -6.65 -12.75 -38.46
C HIS A 74 -5.42 -11.96 -38.04
N THR A 75 -5.63 -11.05 -37.10
CA THR A 75 -4.57 -10.19 -36.55
C THR A 75 -4.16 -10.72 -35.19
N ILE A 76 -2.87 -10.98 -35.00
CA ILE A 76 -2.27 -11.23 -33.69
C ILE A 76 -1.61 -9.92 -33.26
N VAL A 77 -1.81 -9.55 -32.00
CA VAL A 77 -1.22 -8.36 -31.41
C VAL A 77 -0.69 -8.70 -30.02
N TYR A 78 0.47 -8.17 -29.70
CA TYR A 78 1.12 -8.27 -28.41
C TYR A 78 0.94 -6.96 -27.66
N THR A 79 0.63 -7.05 -26.37
CA THR A 79 0.39 -5.89 -25.52
C THR A 79 1.07 -6.04 -24.18
N ASP A 80 1.75 -5.00 -23.74
CA ASP A 80 2.45 -4.95 -22.46
C ASP A 80 2.28 -3.57 -21.79
N GLY A 81 2.50 -3.52 -20.48
CA GLY A 81 2.50 -2.32 -19.67
C GLY A 81 3.70 -2.27 -18.73
N SER A 82 4.41 -1.14 -18.74
CA SER A 82 5.55 -0.90 -17.86
C SER A 82 5.27 0.30 -16.95
N CYS A 83 5.79 0.27 -15.73
CA CYS A 83 5.68 1.37 -14.77
C CYS A 83 6.99 1.65 -14.04
N ILE A 84 7.60 2.79 -14.35
CA ILE A 84 8.73 3.34 -13.62
C ILE A 84 8.23 3.84 -12.25
N ASN A 85 8.96 3.50 -11.18
CA ASN A 85 8.62 3.84 -9.79
C ASN A 85 7.22 3.39 -9.37
N ASN A 86 6.79 2.18 -9.80
CA ASN A 86 5.47 1.65 -9.48
C ASN A 86 5.16 1.70 -7.96
N GLY A 87 3.96 2.22 -7.63
CA GLY A 87 3.50 2.43 -6.25
C GLY A 87 4.02 3.71 -5.57
N LYS A 88 4.83 4.52 -6.25
CA LYS A 88 5.35 5.80 -5.74
C LYS A 88 4.57 6.99 -6.29
N ALA A 89 4.73 8.15 -5.66
CA ALA A 89 4.01 9.36 -6.06
C ALA A 89 4.47 9.91 -7.42
N ASN A 90 5.70 9.62 -7.84
CA ASN A 90 6.27 9.98 -9.13
C ASN A 90 6.25 8.80 -10.14
N ALA A 91 5.33 7.84 -9.95
CA ALA A 91 5.16 6.73 -10.87
C ALA A 91 4.84 7.24 -12.28
N ARG A 92 5.44 6.61 -13.29
CA ARG A 92 5.16 6.88 -14.71
C ARG A 92 4.95 5.56 -15.42
N CYS A 93 3.81 5.44 -16.08
CA CYS A 93 3.39 4.23 -16.75
C CYS A 93 3.35 4.44 -18.26
N GLY A 94 3.69 3.39 -18.98
CA GLY A 94 3.56 3.30 -20.42
C GLY A 94 2.89 2.00 -20.84
N SER A 95 2.44 1.99 -22.08
CA SER A 95 1.76 0.88 -22.74
C SER A 95 2.42 0.65 -24.09
N GLY A 96 2.61 -0.61 -24.44
CA GLY A 96 3.19 -1.04 -25.70
C GLY A 96 2.21 -1.91 -26.48
N VAL A 97 2.11 -1.65 -27.78
CA VAL A 97 1.34 -2.49 -28.71
C VAL A 97 2.23 -2.84 -29.89
N TRP A 98 2.37 -4.13 -30.17
CA TRP A 98 3.19 -4.64 -31.25
C TRP A 98 2.46 -5.70 -32.08
N PHE A 99 2.50 -5.58 -33.40
CA PHE A 99 1.86 -6.51 -34.34
C PHE A 99 2.88 -7.38 -35.07
N ARG A 100 3.84 -6.73 -35.70
CA ARG A 100 4.98 -7.31 -36.42
C ARG A 100 5.98 -6.22 -36.72
N GLU A 101 7.19 -6.59 -37.11
CA GLU A 101 8.20 -5.65 -37.56
C GLU A 101 7.69 -4.76 -38.72
N GLY A 102 7.97 -3.46 -38.63
CA GLY A 102 7.57 -2.47 -39.64
C GLY A 102 6.07 -2.14 -39.70
N ASP A 103 5.21 -2.70 -38.83
CA ASP A 103 3.79 -2.35 -38.82
C ASP A 103 3.57 -0.94 -38.25
N ARG A 104 2.97 -0.06 -39.04
CA ARG A 104 2.63 1.32 -38.66
C ARG A 104 1.71 1.45 -37.45
N ARG A 105 1.07 0.35 -37.04
CA ARG A 105 0.21 0.28 -35.86
C ARG A 105 0.99 -0.02 -34.58
N ASN A 106 2.28 -0.37 -34.66
CA ASN A 106 3.10 -0.49 -33.46
C ASN A 106 3.18 0.87 -32.75
N ARG A 107 2.97 0.88 -31.43
CA ARG A 107 2.88 2.11 -30.63
C ARG A 107 3.52 1.93 -29.26
N SER A 108 4.35 2.89 -28.90
CA SER A 108 4.65 3.26 -27.51
C SER A 108 3.66 4.33 -27.07
N PHE A 109 3.10 4.22 -25.87
CA PHE A 109 2.07 5.14 -25.38
C PHE A 109 2.30 5.50 -23.92
N ARG A 110 2.28 6.80 -23.59
CA ARG A 110 2.39 7.31 -22.21
C ARG A 110 1.00 7.40 -21.61
N VAL A 111 0.74 6.61 -20.58
CA VAL A 111 -0.56 6.54 -19.92
C VAL A 111 -0.97 7.90 -19.32
N PRO A 112 -2.17 8.43 -19.61
CA PRO A 112 -2.68 9.66 -19.00
C PRO A 112 -3.24 9.46 -17.58
N GLY A 113 -3.43 10.59 -16.89
CA GLY A 113 -4.05 10.64 -15.57
C GLY A 113 -3.09 10.43 -14.40
N SER A 114 -3.61 10.58 -13.17
CA SER A 114 -2.83 10.53 -11.93
C SER A 114 -2.53 9.11 -11.42
N HIS A 115 -3.27 8.11 -11.88
CA HIS A 115 -3.14 6.72 -11.43
C HIS A 115 -2.18 5.94 -12.35
N GLN A 116 -0.91 5.90 -11.96
CA GLN A 116 0.17 5.32 -12.75
C GLN A 116 0.65 4.00 -12.09
N THR A 117 0.26 2.86 -12.65
CA THR A 117 0.64 1.52 -12.15
C THR A 117 0.80 0.55 -13.32
N ASN A 118 1.54 -0.55 -13.14
CA ASN A 118 1.73 -1.54 -14.21
C ASN A 118 0.40 -2.04 -14.82
N GLN A 119 -0.55 -2.37 -13.95
CA GLN A 119 -1.88 -2.87 -14.34
C GLN A 119 -2.68 -1.86 -15.18
N VAL A 120 -2.46 -0.55 -14.95
CA VAL A 120 -3.07 0.48 -15.79
C VAL A 120 -2.44 0.47 -17.18
N GLY A 121 -1.11 0.36 -17.28
CA GLY A 121 -0.39 0.24 -18.55
C GLY A 121 -0.84 -0.96 -19.37
N GLU A 122 -0.96 -2.12 -18.73
CA GLU A 122 -1.43 -3.37 -19.34
C GLU A 122 -2.85 -3.20 -19.94
N LEU A 123 -3.79 -2.60 -19.17
CA LEU A 123 -5.16 -2.37 -19.65
C LEU A 123 -5.24 -1.33 -20.76
N VAL A 124 -4.45 -0.26 -20.68
CA VAL A 124 -4.40 0.76 -21.74
C VAL A 124 -3.83 0.16 -23.03
N ALA A 125 -2.83 -0.72 -22.95
CA ALA A 125 -2.29 -1.41 -24.13
C ALA A 125 -3.37 -2.25 -24.85
N ILE A 126 -4.21 -2.95 -24.10
CA ILE A 126 -5.35 -3.71 -24.65
C ILE A 126 -6.37 -2.76 -25.31
N ILE A 127 -6.71 -1.64 -24.66
CA ILE A 127 -7.64 -0.63 -25.22
C ILE A 127 -7.09 -0.08 -26.55
N LEU A 128 -5.80 0.25 -26.60
CA LEU A 128 -5.15 0.75 -27.81
C LEU A 128 -5.17 -0.29 -28.93
N ALA A 129 -4.83 -1.55 -28.63
CA ALA A 129 -4.90 -2.63 -29.61
C ALA A 129 -6.32 -2.76 -30.21
N LEU A 130 -7.35 -2.71 -29.37
CA LEU A 130 -8.76 -2.76 -29.79
C LEU A 130 -9.21 -1.54 -30.60
N GLN A 131 -8.61 -0.36 -30.38
CA GLN A 131 -8.88 0.83 -31.19
C GLN A 131 -8.18 0.81 -32.55
N LEU A 132 -7.04 0.12 -32.65
CA LEU A 132 -6.21 0.05 -33.86
C LEU A 132 -6.66 -1.05 -34.84
N VAL A 133 -7.34 -2.08 -34.36
CA VAL A 133 -7.80 -3.22 -35.17
C VAL A 133 -9.26 -3.01 -35.62
N PRO A 134 -9.57 -3.13 -36.92
CA PRO A 134 -10.96 -3.05 -37.40
C PRO A 134 -11.84 -4.12 -36.75
N VAL A 135 -13.05 -3.72 -36.33
CA VAL A 135 -14.01 -4.55 -35.57
C VAL A 135 -14.44 -5.86 -36.26
N PHE A 136 -14.21 -6.00 -37.56
CA PHE A 136 -14.58 -7.16 -38.38
C PHE A 136 -13.41 -8.11 -38.70
N PHE A 137 -12.23 -7.87 -38.12
CA PHE A 137 -11.09 -8.78 -38.21
C PHE A 137 -11.05 -9.70 -36.98
N PRO A 138 -10.84 -11.02 -37.17
CA PRO A 138 -10.50 -11.88 -36.04
C PRO A 138 -9.24 -11.37 -35.36
N LEU A 139 -9.25 -11.31 -34.04
CA LEU A 139 -8.19 -10.71 -33.24
C LEU A 139 -7.77 -11.66 -32.13
N THR A 140 -6.47 -11.91 -31.98
CA THR A 140 -5.91 -12.54 -30.78
C THR A 140 -4.97 -11.53 -30.10
N ILE A 141 -5.31 -11.14 -28.88
CA ILE A 141 -4.50 -10.28 -28.02
C ILE A 141 -3.64 -11.18 -27.12
N ARG A 142 -2.32 -11.10 -27.28
CA ARG A 142 -1.34 -11.77 -26.43
C ARG A 142 -0.78 -10.78 -25.41
N THR A 143 -0.84 -11.14 -24.14
CA THR A 143 -0.35 -10.30 -23.04
C THR A 143 0.15 -11.16 -21.90
N ASP A 144 1.16 -10.69 -21.20
CA ASP A 144 1.64 -11.30 -19.96
C ASP A 144 0.78 -10.93 -18.73
N SER A 145 -0.15 -9.98 -18.90
CA SER A 145 -1.09 -9.57 -17.86
C SER A 145 -2.20 -10.60 -17.62
N GLN A 146 -1.90 -11.52 -16.71
CA GLN A 146 -2.88 -12.49 -16.22
C GLN A 146 -4.10 -11.79 -15.58
N PHE A 147 -3.88 -10.63 -14.94
CA PHE A 147 -4.93 -9.83 -14.33
C PHE A 147 -5.90 -9.25 -15.37
N ALA A 148 -5.40 -8.70 -16.47
CA ALA A 148 -6.25 -8.17 -17.54
C ALA A 148 -7.03 -9.29 -18.25
N VAL A 149 -6.37 -10.41 -18.56
CA VAL A 149 -7.01 -11.58 -19.19
C VAL A 149 -8.13 -12.12 -18.29
N ALA A 150 -7.86 -12.39 -17.01
CA ALA A 150 -8.87 -12.88 -16.08
C ALA A 150 -9.99 -11.85 -15.85
N GLY A 151 -9.64 -10.56 -15.81
CA GLY A 151 -10.57 -9.45 -15.66
C GLY A 151 -11.60 -9.38 -16.80
N LEU A 152 -11.13 -9.45 -18.05
CA LEU A 152 -11.97 -9.36 -19.26
C LEU A 152 -12.70 -10.65 -19.63
N THR A 153 -12.34 -11.79 -19.03
CA THR A 153 -12.94 -13.09 -19.34
C THR A 153 -13.74 -13.66 -18.16
N GLN A 154 -13.09 -13.99 -17.05
CA GLN A 154 -13.69 -14.71 -15.93
C GLN A 154 -14.45 -13.79 -14.97
N HIS A 155 -13.90 -12.60 -14.71
CA HIS A 155 -14.43 -11.70 -13.68
C HIS A 155 -15.46 -10.71 -14.22
N LEU A 156 -15.38 -10.36 -15.51
CA LEU A 156 -16.21 -9.35 -16.16
C LEU A 156 -17.71 -9.52 -15.83
N PRO A 157 -18.34 -10.71 -16.00
CA PRO A 157 -19.78 -10.84 -15.72
C PRO A 157 -20.13 -10.49 -14.27
N ARG A 158 -19.31 -10.95 -13.32
CA ARG A 158 -19.51 -10.70 -11.89
C ARG A 158 -19.25 -9.25 -11.52
N TRP A 159 -18.26 -8.60 -12.13
CA TRP A 159 -17.97 -7.19 -11.88
C TRP A 159 -19.08 -6.28 -12.39
N GLU A 160 -19.62 -6.58 -13.56
CA GLU A 160 -20.79 -5.90 -14.11
C GLU A 160 -22.01 -6.10 -13.22
N ASP A 161 -22.32 -7.33 -12.81
CA ASP A 161 -23.45 -7.60 -11.90
C ASP A 161 -23.34 -6.82 -10.59
N ARG A 162 -22.13 -6.63 -10.09
CA ARG A 162 -21.84 -5.89 -8.86
C ARG A 162 -21.69 -4.38 -9.06
N GLY A 163 -21.96 -3.88 -10.26
CA GLY A 163 -21.89 -2.46 -10.59
C GLY A 163 -20.50 -1.86 -10.44
N TRP A 164 -19.45 -2.69 -10.62
CA TRP A 164 -18.04 -2.29 -10.50
C TRP A 164 -17.63 -1.76 -9.13
N ILE A 165 -18.47 -1.94 -8.10
CA ILE A 165 -18.21 -1.46 -6.75
C ILE A 165 -16.96 -2.16 -6.19
N GLY A 166 -15.94 -1.37 -5.86
CA GLY A 166 -14.69 -1.89 -5.29
C GLY A 166 -13.74 -2.53 -6.29
N VAL A 167 -14.04 -2.44 -7.59
CA VAL A 167 -13.17 -2.96 -8.65
C VAL A 167 -12.17 -1.86 -9.01
N SER A 168 -10.89 -2.12 -8.75
CA SER A 168 -9.79 -1.25 -9.17
C SER A 168 -9.74 -1.15 -10.69
N ASN A 169 -9.39 0.02 -11.23
CA ASN A 169 -9.27 0.28 -12.67
C ASN A 169 -10.56 -0.03 -13.47
N SER A 170 -11.72 0.05 -12.82
CA SER A 170 -13.02 -0.31 -13.42
C SER A 170 -13.34 0.47 -14.70
N GLU A 171 -13.00 1.75 -14.79
CA GLU A 171 -13.24 2.55 -16.00
C GLU A 171 -12.48 2.01 -17.23
N LEU A 172 -11.24 1.53 -17.06
CA LEU A 172 -10.46 0.92 -18.14
C LEU A 172 -11.06 -0.43 -18.55
N PHE A 173 -11.44 -1.26 -17.58
CA PHE A 173 -12.12 -2.52 -17.88
C PHE A 173 -13.46 -2.31 -18.59
N LYS A 174 -14.26 -1.32 -18.17
CA LYS A 174 -15.50 -0.96 -18.86
C LYS A 174 -15.24 -0.56 -20.31
N LYS A 175 -14.23 0.29 -20.57
CA LYS A 175 -13.88 0.72 -21.94
C LYS A 175 -13.40 -0.46 -22.78
N ALA A 176 -12.53 -1.31 -22.26
CA ALA A 176 -12.05 -2.50 -22.96
C ALA A 176 -13.19 -3.50 -23.26
N ALA A 177 -14.06 -3.77 -22.28
CA ALA A 177 -15.24 -4.63 -22.47
C ALA A 177 -16.21 -4.06 -23.52
N PHE A 178 -16.42 -2.74 -23.52
CA PHE A 178 -17.19 -2.05 -24.56
C PHE A 178 -16.58 -2.26 -25.96
N LEU A 179 -15.28 -2.04 -26.12
CA LEU A 179 -14.60 -2.19 -27.40
C LEU A 179 -14.65 -3.64 -27.91
N LEU A 180 -14.43 -4.62 -27.03
CA LEU A 180 -14.56 -6.04 -27.35
C LEU A 180 -16.00 -6.40 -27.79
N ARG A 181 -17.03 -5.87 -27.11
CA ARG A 181 -18.43 -6.09 -27.50
C ARG A 181 -18.82 -5.45 -28.83
N ARG A 182 -18.06 -4.46 -29.29
CA ARG A 182 -18.25 -3.86 -30.62
C ARG A 182 -17.64 -4.70 -31.74
N CYS A 183 -16.73 -5.61 -31.44
CA CYS A 183 -16.15 -6.50 -32.44
C CYS A 183 -17.24 -7.44 -32.98
N THR A 184 -17.37 -7.47 -34.31
CA THR A 184 -18.28 -8.36 -35.03
C THR A 184 -17.61 -9.67 -35.45
N ALA A 185 -16.28 -9.74 -35.34
CA ALA A 185 -15.47 -10.95 -35.53
C ALA A 185 -14.96 -11.51 -34.18
N PRO A 186 -14.59 -12.80 -34.12
CA PRO A 186 -14.05 -13.41 -32.92
C PRO A 186 -12.84 -12.66 -32.37
N SER A 187 -12.87 -12.35 -31.08
CA SER A 187 -11.75 -11.74 -30.36
C SER A 187 -11.32 -12.68 -29.22
N GLU A 188 -10.05 -12.99 -29.16
CA GLU A 188 -9.46 -13.91 -28.17
C GLU A 188 -8.41 -13.19 -27.33
N LEU A 189 -8.35 -13.56 -26.06
CA LEU A 189 -7.29 -13.13 -25.14
C LEU A 189 -6.43 -14.34 -24.78
N GLN A 190 -5.14 -14.25 -24.99
CA GLN A 190 -4.17 -15.29 -24.66
C GLN A 190 -3.14 -14.75 -23.69
N TRP A 191 -3.02 -15.43 -22.54
CA TRP A 191 -1.92 -15.16 -21.63
C TRP A 191 -0.64 -15.77 -22.17
N VAL A 192 0.43 -14.99 -22.23
CA VAL A 192 1.79 -15.44 -22.56
C VAL A 192 2.70 -15.27 -21.35
N GLU A 193 3.80 -16.01 -21.32
CA GLU A 193 4.76 -15.90 -20.21
C GLU A 193 5.71 -14.73 -20.47
N GLY A 194 5.75 -13.76 -19.55
CA GLY A 194 6.64 -12.61 -19.66
C GLY A 194 8.11 -13.03 -19.63
N HIS A 195 8.92 -12.38 -20.48
CA HIS A 195 10.37 -12.62 -20.62
C HIS A 195 10.77 -14.08 -20.92
N ALA A 196 9.93 -14.82 -21.65
CA ALA A 196 10.16 -16.22 -22.01
C ALA A 196 10.76 -16.41 -23.42
N GLY A 197 11.29 -15.36 -24.05
CA GLY A 197 11.86 -15.43 -25.41
C GLY A 197 10.84 -15.31 -26.54
N GLU A 198 9.59 -14.90 -26.26
CA GLU A 198 8.61 -14.60 -27.30
C GLU A 198 8.82 -13.17 -27.82
N GLU A 199 9.49 -13.09 -28.97
CA GLU A 199 9.93 -11.84 -29.61
C GLU A 199 8.86 -10.73 -29.64
N GLY A 200 7.62 -11.07 -29.98
CA GLY A 200 6.53 -10.08 -30.02
C GLY A 200 6.17 -9.48 -28.66
N ASN A 201 6.30 -10.25 -27.57
CA ASN A 201 6.10 -9.73 -26.22
C ASN A 201 7.27 -8.85 -25.79
N GLU A 202 8.50 -9.21 -26.15
CA GLU A 202 9.70 -8.42 -25.83
C GLU A 202 9.64 -7.03 -26.49
N TYR A 203 9.22 -6.95 -27.76
CA TYR A 203 9.02 -5.65 -28.41
C TYR A 203 7.84 -4.85 -27.83
N ALA A 204 6.81 -5.52 -27.31
CA ALA A 204 5.72 -4.85 -26.62
C ALA A 204 6.19 -4.28 -25.27
N ASP A 205 7.00 -5.03 -24.51
CA ASP A 205 7.66 -4.56 -23.28
C ASP A 205 8.52 -3.33 -23.57
N ASP A 206 9.43 -3.41 -24.55
CA ASP A 206 10.28 -2.29 -24.98
C ASP A 206 9.46 -1.05 -25.34
N SER A 207 8.36 -1.24 -26.07
CA SER A 207 7.43 -0.15 -26.45
C SER A 207 6.72 0.45 -25.23
N ALA A 208 6.36 -0.36 -24.25
CA ALA A 208 5.75 0.10 -22.99
C ALA A 208 6.76 0.89 -22.16
N ASP A 209 8.00 0.42 -22.12
CA ASP A 209 9.13 1.04 -21.45
C ASP A 209 9.50 2.40 -22.07
N GLU A 210 9.51 2.50 -23.40
CA GLU A 210 9.62 3.76 -24.13
C GLU A 210 8.46 4.70 -23.77
N GLY A 211 7.23 4.18 -23.76
CA GLY A 211 6.01 4.91 -23.38
C GLY A 211 6.13 5.53 -21.98
N ALA A 212 6.63 4.77 -21.00
CA ALA A 212 6.79 5.22 -19.61
C ALA A 212 7.82 6.35 -19.46
N ARG A 213 8.81 6.42 -20.36
CA ARG A 213 9.88 7.43 -20.37
C ARG A 213 9.51 8.72 -21.08
N LYS A 214 8.49 8.72 -21.96
CA LYS A 214 8.01 9.95 -22.62
C LYS A 214 7.71 11.03 -21.58
N PRO A 215 7.96 12.32 -21.86
CA PRO A 215 7.76 13.40 -20.87
C PRO A 215 6.29 13.80 -20.70
N VAL A 216 5.49 13.72 -21.77
CA VAL A 216 4.09 14.16 -21.81
C VAL A 216 3.17 12.94 -22.00
N PRO A 217 2.05 12.84 -21.26
CA PRO A 217 1.04 11.83 -21.49
C PRO A 217 0.35 11.95 -22.86
N ASP A 218 0.07 10.81 -23.47
CA ASP A 218 -0.74 10.73 -24.67
C ASP A 218 -2.24 10.82 -24.31
N ASP A 219 -3.09 11.16 -25.28
CA ASP A 219 -4.53 11.30 -25.07
C ASP A 219 -5.25 9.96 -25.27
N LEU A 220 -6.12 9.61 -24.31
CA LEU A 220 -6.87 8.35 -24.31
C LEU A 220 -8.36 8.63 -24.08
N ASP A 221 -9.15 8.43 -25.13
CA ASP A 221 -10.60 8.50 -25.02
C ASP A 221 -11.16 7.28 -24.27
N LEU A 222 -11.61 7.51 -23.04
CA LEU A 222 -12.30 6.52 -22.20
C LEU A 222 -13.83 6.64 -22.25
N SER A 223 -14.40 7.46 -23.13
CA SER A 223 -15.86 7.60 -23.23
C SER A 223 -16.54 6.29 -23.66
N ILE A 224 -17.68 6.00 -23.06
CA ILE A 224 -18.50 4.83 -23.38
C ILE A 224 -19.91 5.35 -23.66
N PRO A 225 -20.52 5.00 -24.81
CA PRO A 225 -21.90 5.36 -25.09
C PRO A 225 -22.83 4.83 -24.01
N ASP A 226 -23.84 5.62 -23.63
CA ASP A 226 -24.80 5.26 -22.59
C ASP A 226 -25.50 3.93 -22.85
N SER A 227 -25.73 3.56 -24.12
CA SER A 227 -26.30 2.27 -24.49
C SER A 227 -25.42 1.09 -24.06
N PHE A 228 -24.10 1.25 -23.94
CA PHE A 228 -23.21 0.17 -23.50
C PHE A 228 -22.86 0.23 -22.02
N ASN A 229 -23.14 1.35 -21.36
CA ASN A 229 -22.85 1.53 -19.95
C ASN A 229 -23.92 0.84 -19.10
N LEU A 230 -23.53 -0.13 -18.28
CA LEU A 230 -24.44 -0.80 -17.33
C LEU A 230 -24.32 -0.15 -15.95
N PRO A 231 -25.16 0.85 -15.61
CA PRO A 231 -25.02 1.56 -14.35
C PRO A 231 -25.48 0.73 -13.16
N GLY A 232 -24.88 0.98 -12.01
CA GLY A 232 -25.33 0.40 -10.74
C GLY A 232 -25.09 -1.10 -10.59
N ALA A 233 -25.36 -1.63 -9.41
CA ALA A 233 -25.27 -3.04 -9.09
C ALA A 233 -26.65 -3.70 -9.22
N LYS A 234 -26.71 -4.91 -9.77
CA LYS A 234 -27.94 -5.70 -9.77
C LYS A 234 -28.38 -6.01 -8.36
N LEU A 235 -29.67 -5.87 -8.10
CA LEU A 235 -30.27 -6.18 -6.81
C LEU A 235 -30.06 -7.66 -6.46
N ALA A 236 -30.22 -8.57 -7.43
CA ALA A 236 -29.98 -10.01 -7.26
C ALA A 236 -28.52 -10.36 -6.89
N ALA A 237 -27.54 -9.53 -7.26
CA ALA A 237 -26.12 -9.74 -6.95
C ALA A 237 -25.65 -8.99 -5.68
N LEU A 238 -26.55 -8.23 -5.05
CA LEU A 238 -26.22 -7.33 -3.96
C LEU A 238 -26.12 -8.07 -2.62
N THR A 239 -24.91 -8.12 -2.06
CA THR A 239 -24.68 -8.56 -0.68
C THR A 239 -24.69 -7.37 0.28
N GLN A 240 -24.92 -7.60 1.57
CA GLN A 240 -24.82 -6.55 2.60
C GLN A 240 -23.45 -5.84 2.56
N SER A 241 -22.36 -6.60 2.41
CA SER A 241 -21.01 -6.06 2.30
C SER A 241 -20.82 -5.17 1.05
N LEU A 242 -21.37 -5.58 -0.09
CA LEU A 242 -21.32 -4.81 -1.33
C LEU A 242 -22.16 -3.52 -1.23
N ALA A 243 -23.35 -3.61 -0.65
CA ALA A 243 -24.20 -2.45 -0.39
C ALA A 243 -23.50 -1.43 0.51
N TYR A 244 -22.89 -1.89 1.61
CA TYR A 244 -22.11 -1.03 2.50
C TYR A 244 -20.94 -0.36 1.78
N GLN A 245 -20.20 -1.10 0.96
CA GLN A 245 -19.10 -0.56 0.17
C GLN A 245 -19.58 0.50 -0.83
N GLY A 246 -20.69 0.26 -1.53
CA GLY A 246 -21.30 1.21 -2.47
C GLY A 246 -21.83 2.49 -1.81
N ILE A 247 -22.41 2.38 -0.60
CA ILE A 247 -22.83 3.56 0.18
C ILE A 247 -21.60 4.37 0.61
N ARG A 248 -20.55 3.70 1.08
CA ARG A 248 -19.33 4.36 1.55
C ARG A 248 -18.57 5.07 0.44
N SER A 249 -18.48 4.49 -0.76
CA SER A 249 -17.80 5.15 -1.88
C SER A 249 -18.51 6.43 -2.31
N ARG A 250 -19.83 6.48 -2.22
CA ARG A 250 -20.65 7.65 -2.56
C ARG A 250 -20.68 8.72 -1.48
N LYS A 251 -20.63 8.32 -0.21
CA LYS A 251 -20.66 9.21 0.95
C LYS A 251 -19.27 9.53 1.49
N ALA A 252 -18.20 9.18 0.77
CA ALA A 252 -16.83 9.43 1.24
C ALA A 252 -16.63 10.94 1.39
N PRO A 253 -16.49 11.46 2.63
CA PRO A 253 -16.26 12.89 2.81
C PRO A 253 -14.88 13.24 2.24
N PRO A 254 -14.70 14.46 1.70
CA PRO A 254 -13.37 14.92 1.32
C PRO A 254 -12.44 14.87 2.52
N MET A 255 -11.17 14.60 2.26
CA MET A 255 -10.15 14.61 3.31
C MET A 255 -10.02 16.03 3.87
N LYS A 256 -9.92 16.16 5.20
CA LYS A 256 -9.75 17.46 5.86
C LYS A 256 -8.43 18.10 5.41
N LEU A 257 -8.43 19.41 5.16
CA LEU A 257 -7.22 20.16 4.77
C LEU A 257 -6.06 19.97 5.76
N THR A 258 -6.34 19.91 7.06
CA THR A 258 -5.33 19.63 8.09
C THR A 258 -4.70 18.25 7.94
N THR A 259 -5.49 17.24 7.56
CA THR A 259 -4.97 15.88 7.31
C THR A 259 -4.11 15.86 6.05
N ILE A 260 -4.49 16.60 5.01
CA ILE A 260 -3.67 16.75 3.80
C ILE A 260 -2.33 17.40 4.15
N ALA A 261 -2.33 18.52 4.87
CA ALA A 261 -1.10 19.20 5.28
C ALA A 261 -0.16 18.29 6.10
N LEU A 262 -0.70 17.47 7.01
CA LEU A 262 0.09 16.50 7.78
C LEU A 262 0.66 15.37 6.90
N LEU A 263 -0.11 14.90 5.91
CA LEU A 263 0.35 13.91 4.94
C LEU A 263 1.45 14.47 4.02
N GLU A 264 1.31 15.72 3.58
CA GLU A 264 2.34 16.41 2.82
C GLU A 264 3.61 16.60 3.64
N GLU A 265 3.51 17.07 4.90
CA GLU A 265 4.66 17.21 5.78
C GLU A 265 5.37 15.86 5.98
N ALA A 266 4.61 14.79 6.20
CA ALA A 266 5.13 13.44 6.35
C ALA A 266 5.81 12.93 5.07
N GLN A 267 5.20 13.16 3.91
CA GLN A 267 5.74 12.78 2.61
C GLN A 267 7.08 13.48 2.32
N HIS A 268 7.15 14.80 2.54
CA HIS A 268 8.37 15.58 2.31
C HIS A 268 9.49 15.20 3.27
N ALA A 269 9.19 15.04 4.57
CA ALA A 269 10.18 14.62 5.56
C ALA A 269 10.73 13.22 5.25
N LEU A 270 9.87 12.28 4.85
CA LEU A 270 10.29 10.94 4.46
C LEU A 270 11.11 10.94 3.17
N ALA A 271 10.72 11.74 2.17
CA ALA A 271 11.47 11.87 0.92
C ALA A 271 12.86 12.46 1.15
N ALA A 272 12.98 13.47 2.01
CA ALA A 272 14.26 14.04 2.40
C ALA A 272 15.18 13.01 3.08
N PHE A 273 14.61 12.10 3.87
CA PHE A 273 15.39 11.07 4.56
C PHE A 273 15.73 9.85 3.69
N THR A 274 14.80 9.40 2.85
CA THR A 274 14.92 8.14 2.09
C THR A 274 15.31 8.33 0.62
N GLY A 275 15.22 9.55 0.11
CA GLY A 275 15.31 9.86 -1.32
C GLY A 275 14.11 9.39 -2.14
N LYS A 276 13.03 8.89 -1.49
CA LYS A 276 11.87 8.29 -2.16
C LYS A 276 10.59 9.03 -1.80
N LEU A 277 9.81 9.39 -2.82
CA LEU A 277 8.52 10.07 -2.66
C LEU A 277 7.38 9.05 -2.56
N GLU A 278 6.92 8.78 -1.34
CA GLU A 278 5.81 7.84 -1.08
C GLU A 278 4.44 8.45 -1.39
N THR A 279 3.43 7.62 -1.67
CA THR A 279 2.04 8.09 -1.79
C THR A 279 1.39 8.27 -0.42
N PHE A 280 0.33 9.09 -0.33
CA PHE A 280 -0.46 9.20 0.90
C PHE A 280 -1.05 7.85 1.34
N ALA A 281 -1.44 7.00 0.39
CA ALA A 281 -1.92 5.65 0.69
C ALA A 281 -0.85 4.82 1.40
N MET A 282 0.41 4.91 0.96
CA MET A 282 1.52 4.22 1.62
C MET A 282 1.80 4.76 3.02
N LEU A 283 1.67 6.08 3.25
CA LEU A 283 1.77 6.66 4.60
C LEU A 283 0.70 6.11 5.54
N TRP A 284 -0.55 6.04 5.08
CA TRP A 284 -1.65 5.44 5.85
C TRP A 284 -1.45 3.96 6.15
N GLN A 285 -0.89 3.20 5.19
CA GLN A 285 -0.54 1.80 5.40
C GLN A 285 0.60 1.66 6.42
N GLY A 286 1.57 2.57 6.42
CA GLY A 286 2.67 2.61 7.38
C GLY A 286 2.18 2.72 8.83
N CYS A 287 1.14 3.51 9.08
CA CYS A 287 0.51 3.64 10.41
C CYS A 287 -0.13 2.35 10.93
N ARG A 288 -0.33 1.36 10.05
CA ARG A 288 -0.99 0.09 10.36
C ARG A 288 -0.02 -1.09 10.21
N ARG A 289 1.28 -0.81 10.23
CA ARG A 289 2.31 -1.84 10.14
C ARG A 289 2.12 -2.83 11.29
N ARG A 290 2.06 -4.11 10.94
CA ARG A 290 1.82 -5.20 11.91
C ARG A 290 2.95 -5.35 12.93
N ASP A 291 4.12 -4.83 12.58
CA ASP A 291 5.34 -4.89 13.37
C ASP A 291 5.39 -3.81 14.48
N MET A 292 4.40 -2.90 14.54
CA MET A 292 4.30 -1.84 15.55
C MET A 292 3.24 -2.18 16.59
N ASN A 293 3.43 -1.68 17.81
CA ASN A 293 2.46 -1.83 18.88
C ASN A 293 1.09 -1.26 18.46
N ARG A 294 0.00 -1.93 18.86
CA ARG A 294 -1.36 -1.47 18.54
C ARG A 294 -1.64 -0.06 19.07
N LYS A 295 -1.08 0.32 20.23
CA LYS A 295 -1.22 1.67 20.79
C LYS A 295 -0.53 2.73 19.93
N VAL A 296 0.65 2.41 19.39
CA VAL A 296 1.39 3.24 18.44
C VAL A 296 0.61 3.40 17.13
N ASN A 297 0.09 2.30 16.58
CA ASN A 297 -0.74 2.35 15.36
C ASN A 297 -1.96 3.26 15.54
N GLN A 298 -2.63 3.15 16.69
CA GLN A 298 -3.76 4.01 17.03
C GLN A 298 -3.35 5.47 17.18
N LEU A 299 -2.22 5.75 17.86
CA LEU A 299 -1.68 7.09 18.00
C LEU A 299 -1.43 7.72 16.62
N LEU A 300 -0.62 7.09 15.76
CA LEU A 300 -0.29 7.60 14.43
C LEU A 300 -1.54 7.85 13.57
N PHE A 301 -2.51 6.92 13.61
CA PHE A 301 -3.79 7.10 12.93
C PHE A 301 -4.55 8.33 13.44
N CYS A 302 -4.63 8.51 14.76
CA CYS A 302 -5.25 9.66 15.39
C CYS A 302 -4.52 10.98 15.08
N LEU A 303 -3.19 10.94 14.94
CA LEU A 303 -2.37 12.08 14.57
C LEU A 303 -2.65 12.56 13.14
N PHE A 304 -2.64 11.67 12.15
CA PHE A 304 -2.97 12.04 10.77
C PHE A 304 -4.40 12.58 10.63
N HIS A 305 -5.34 12.04 11.40
CA HIS A 305 -6.71 12.56 11.43
C HIS A 305 -6.87 13.88 12.20
N ASN A 306 -5.81 14.38 12.83
CA ASN A 306 -5.84 15.53 13.72
C ASN A 306 -7.00 15.44 14.72
N SER A 307 -7.15 14.25 15.33
CA SER A 307 -8.34 13.88 16.10
C SER A 307 -8.28 14.28 17.58
N PHE A 308 -7.10 14.65 18.08
CA PHE A 308 -6.92 15.10 19.45
C PHE A 308 -7.28 16.58 19.60
N THR A 309 -8.04 16.90 20.64
CA THR A 309 -8.28 18.29 21.05
C THR A 309 -7.03 18.84 21.74
N LEU A 310 -6.29 19.68 21.02
CA LEU A 310 -5.00 20.26 21.43
C LEU A 310 -4.91 21.72 21.04
N GLY A 311 -4.06 22.48 21.74
CA GLY A 311 -3.76 23.88 21.44
C GLY A 311 -5.03 24.71 21.19
N SER A 312 -5.02 25.47 20.11
CA SER A 312 -6.07 26.39 19.69
C SER A 312 -7.46 25.76 19.58
N GLN A 313 -7.58 24.43 19.43
CA GLN A 313 -8.88 23.75 19.44
C GLN A 313 -9.63 23.93 20.76
N TRP A 314 -8.92 24.10 21.88
CA TRP A 314 -9.53 24.37 23.18
C TRP A 314 -10.21 25.73 23.27
N ARG A 315 -9.88 26.70 22.40
CA ARG A 315 -10.56 28.02 22.37
C ARG A 315 -12.04 27.91 22.04
N HIS A 316 -12.44 26.84 21.35
CA HIS A 316 -13.82 26.60 20.95
C HIS A 316 -14.59 25.77 21.98
N VAL A 317 -13.99 25.45 23.14
CA VAL A 317 -14.61 24.68 24.21
C VAL A 317 -14.80 25.58 25.43
N PRO A 318 -16.05 26.04 25.70
CA PRO A 318 -16.34 26.94 26.81
C PRO A 318 -15.83 26.43 28.16
N GLY A 319 -15.10 27.27 28.88
CA GLY A 319 -14.56 26.98 30.22
C GLY A 319 -13.31 26.09 30.23
N LYS A 320 -12.72 25.80 29.07
CA LYS A 320 -11.48 25.00 28.93
C LYS A 320 -10.39 25.69 28.10
N GLU A 321 -10.55 26.98 27.82
CA GLU A 321 -9.68 27.79 26.96
C GLU A 321 -8.24 27.83 27.49
N SER A 322 -8.06 27.80 28.81
CA SER A 322 -6.75 27.76 29.47
C SER A 322 -5.92 26.51 29.11
N ARG A 323 -6.55 25.44 28.61
CA ARG A 323 -5.87 24.21 28.17
C ARG A 323 -5.19 24.34 26.80
N GLN A 324 -5.31 25.50 26.16
CA GLN A 324 -4.57 25.77 24.93
C GLN A 324 -3.05 25.79 25.17
N GLN A 325 -2.60 26.33 26.30
CA GLN A 325 -1.19 26.60 26.54
C GLN A 325 -0.47 25.37 27.12
N CYS A 326 0.81 25.24 26.80
CA CYS A 326 1.63 24.18 27.38
C CYS A 326 1.88 24.47 28.85
N THR A 327 1.37 23.60 29.74
CA THR A 327 1.52 23.74 31.20
C THR A 327 2.95 23.47 31.69
N ARG A 328 3.85 22.99 30.82
CA ARG A 328 5.26 22.73 31.15
C ARG A 328 6.17 23.93 30.89
N CYS A 329 6.09 24.51 29.69
CA CYS A 329 7.02 25.56 29.26
C CYS A 329 6.34 26.91 28.99
N GLY A 330 5.01 26.98 29.11
CA GLY A 330 4.25 28.21 28.86
C GLY A 330 4.07 28.57 27.39
N ALA A 331 4.40 27.67 26.45
CA ALA A 331 4.16 27.93 25.03
C ALA A 331 2.66 28.24 24.78
N PRO A 332 2.35 29.27 23.98
CA PRO A 332 0.99 29.78 23.82
C PRO A 332 0.05 28.83 23.08
N ASP A 333 0.60 27.83 22.38
CA ASP A 333 -0.15 26.80 21.67
C ASP A 333 0.51 25.43 21.84
N GLU A 334 -0.13 24.55 22.62
CA GLU A 334 0.33 23.17 22.83
C GLU A 334 -0.11 22.27 21.67
N SER A 335 0.48 22.49 20.50
CA SER A 335 0.25 21.66 19.31
C SER A 335 0.92 20.27 19.44
N ILE A 336 0.55 19.32 18.57
CA ILE A 336 1.23 18.02 18.56
C ILE A 336 2.72 18.15 18.23
N ARG A 337 3.09 19.06 17.32
CA ARG A 337 4.49 19.36 17.01
C ARG A 337 5.23 19.81 18.27
N HIS A 338 4.60 20.71 19.02
CA HIS A 338 5.17 21.18 20.28
C HIS A 338 5.38 20.01 21.26
N ILE A 339 4.35 19.19 21.51
CA ILE A 339 4.44 18.08 22.47
C ILE A 339 5.56 17.10 22.11
N LEU A 340 5.61 16.69 20.84
CA LEU A 340 6.50 15.62 20.39
C LEU A 340 7.91 16.11 20.07
N ILE A 341 8.09 17.36 19.62
CA ILE A 341 9.35 17.85 19.05
C ILE A 341 9.87 19.06 19.82
N ASP A 342 9.09 20.14 19.89
CA ASP A 342 9.63 21.45 20.28
C ASP A 342 9.66 21.68 21.80
N CYS A 343 8.89 20.92 22.58
CA CYS A 343 8.73 21.18 24.00
C CYS A 343 10.05 20.91 24.74
N PRO A 344 10.57 21.88 25.53
CA PRO A 344 11.80 21.70 26.31
C PRO A 344 11.57 20.85 27.58
N SER A 345 10.54 20.02 27.60
CA SER A 345 10.25 19.19 28.78
C SER A 345 11.31 18.10 28.91
N PRO A 346 11.66 17.69 30.15
CA PRO A 346 12.57 16.57 30.37
C PRO A 346 12.11 15.31 29.64
N SER A 347 10.80 15.05 29.59
CA SER A 347 10.23 13.88 28.90
C SER A 347 10.58 13.87 27.42
N THR A 348 10.35 14.98 26.70
CA THR A 348 10.62 15.07 25.26
C THR A 348 12.12 15.01 24.97
N GLN A 349 12.94 15.82 25.66
CA GLN A 349 14.37 15.93 25.40
C GLN A 349 15.12 14.63 25.74
N LEU A 350 14.84 14.05 26.92
CA LEU A 350 15.52 12.85 27.39
C LEU A 350 15.18 11.64 26.51
N ILE A 351 13.91 11.45 26.14
CA ILE A 351 13.49 10.32 25.31
C ILE A 351 14.15 10.38 23.93
N TRP A 352 14.20 11.54 23.27
CA TRP A 352 14.88 11.66 21.98
C TRP A 352 16.40 11.49 22.09
N HIS A 353 16.99 11.93 23.21
CA HIS A 353 18.40 11.67 23.50
C HIS A 353 18.68 10.16 23.67
N LEU A 354 17.86 9.46 24.46
CA LEU A 354 17.95 8.01 24.66
C LEU A 354 17.75 7.23 23.35
N ALA A 355 16.77 7.61 22.55
CA ALA A 355 16.52 7.04 21.23
C ALA A 355 17.71 7.17 20.29
N ARG A 356 18.33 8.37 20.23
CA ARG A 356 19.54 8.60 19.43
C ARG A 356 20.71 7.77 19.94
N ARG A 357 20.86 7.59 21.24
CA ARG A 357 21.93 6.78 21.85
C ARG A 357 21.77 5.28 21.59
N LEU A 358 20.54 4.79 21.53
CA LEU A 358 20.26 3.38 21.26
C LEU A 358 20.58 3.00 19.80
N TRP A 359 20.56 3.97 18.88
CA TRP A 359 20.89 3.75 17.48
C TRP A 359 22.35 3.31 17.31
N PRO A 360 22.63 2.07 16.85
CA PRO A 360 23.97 1.48 16.91
C PRO A 360 24.83 1.80 15.69
N HIS A 361 24.36 2.68 14.81
CA HIS A 361 25.03 3.02 13.55
C HIS A 361 25.61 4.44 13.60
N SER A 362 26.30 4.85 12.53
CA SER A 362 26.95 6.16 12.44
C SER A 362 26.01 7.29 12.89
N PRO A 363 26.46 8.25 13.70
CA PRO A 363 25.63 9.39 14.13
C PRO A 363 25.01 10.17 12.97
N HIS A 364 25.63 10.14 11.78
CA HIS A 364 25.13 10.78 10.55
C HIS A 364 23.94 10.05 9.91
N SER A 365 23.74 8.78 10.26
CA SER A 365 22.61 7.96 9.78
C SER A 365 21.36 8.12 10.64
N TRP A 366 21.48 8.75 11.81
CA TRP A 366 20.35 9.13 12.64
C TRP A 366 19.64 10.34 12.03
N PRO A 367 18.32 10.28 11.78
CA PRO A 367 17.61 11.40 11.19
C PRO A 367 17.42 12.58 12.14
N THR A 368 17.25 13.77 11.57
CA THR A 368 16.67 14.89 12.31
C THR A 368 15.20 14.58 12.56
N ILE A 369 14.79 14.51 13.83
CA ILE A 369 13.42 14.18 14.19
C ILE A 369 12.52 15.41 13.96
N SER A 370 11.52 15.25 13.10
CA SER A 370 10.48 16.22 12.83
C SER A 370 9.11 15.57 12.99
N LEU A 371 8.03 16.37 13.08
CA LEU A 371 6.68 15.83 13.13
C LEU A 371 6.37 14.99 11.87
N GLY A 372 6.73 15.48 10.69
CA GLY A 372 6.61 14.71 9.45
C GLY A 372 7.28 13.34 9.51
N LEU A 373 8.51 13.24 10.04
CA LEU A 373 9.21 11.96 10.13
C LEU A 373 8.56 11.01 11.16
N VAL A 374 8.06 11.56 12.27
CA VAL A 374 7.30 10.80 13.27
C VAL A 374 6.03 10.23 12.64
N LEU A 375 5.28 11.04 11.90
CA LEU A 375 4.07 10.61 11.19
C LEU A 375 4.38 9.53 10.14
N ALA A 376 5.51 9.65 9.44
CA ALA A 376 5.96 8.71 8.42
C ALA A 376 6.75 7.52 8.97
N CYS A 377 6.88 7.34 10.30
CA CYS A 377 7.85 6.42 10.87
C CYS A 377 7.66 4.96 10.42
N GLY A 378 6.41 4.55 10.17
CA GLY A 378 6.06 3.22 9.67
C GLY A 378 6.61 2.89 8.27
N ASN A 379 6.92 3.92 7.48
CA ASN A 379 7.45 3.83 6.12
C ASN A 379 8.97 4.05 6.05
N LEU A 380 9.65 4.23 7.18
CA LEU A 380 11.08 4.45 7.20
C LEU A 380 11.83 3.25 6.61
N SER A 381 12.77 3.57 5.74
CA SER A 381 13.74 2.63 5.19
C SER A 381 15.12 3.25 5.25
N VAL A 382 16.12 2.44 5.60
CA VAL A 382 17.52 2.85 5.59
C VAL A 382 18.20 2.17 4.41
N THR A 383 19.04 2.90 3.70
CA THR A 383 19.86 2.38 2.60
C THR A 383 21.23 1.93 3.09
N ASP A 384 21.88 1.05 2.34
CA ASP A 384 23.23 0.59 2.67
C ASP A 384 24.24 1.75 2.71
N ASN A 385 24.11 2.72 1.79
CA ASN A 385 24.96 3.91 1.77
C ASN A 385 24.77 4.80 3.01
N GLN A 386 23.57 4.84 3.60
CA GLN A 386 23.34 5.54 4.87
C GLN A 386 24.02 4.83 6.05
N LEU A 387 24.12 3.50 6.03
CA LEU A 387 24.82 2.73 7.09
C LEU A 387 26.34 2.78 6.94
N SER A 388 26.83 2.74 5.71
CA SER A 388 28.26 2.73 5.38
C SER A 388 28.46 3.41 4.03
N PRO A 389 28.88 4.69 3.99
CA PRO A 389 29.12 5.39 2.75
C PRO A 389 30.40 4.85 2.10
N THR A 390 30.26 3.87 1.21
CA THR A 390 31.38 3.24 0.50
C THR A 390 31.72 3.93 -0.82
N GLY A 391 30.98 4.97 -1.21
CA GLY A 391 31.10 5.64 -2.52
C GLY A 391 30.57 4.82 -3.70
N ALA A 392 30.24 3.53 -3.48
CA ALA A 392 29.63 2.67 -4.48
C ALA A 392 28.13 2.96 -4.65
N ALA A 393 27.61 2.68 -5.84
CA ALA A 393 26.17 2.69 -6.09
C ALA A 393 25.49 1.69 -5.14
N ALA A 394 24.49 2.16 -4.38
CA ALA A 394 23.73 1.29 -3.50
C ALA A 394 23.02 0.18 -4.31
N PRO A 395 22.92 -1.04 -3.78
CA PRO A 395 22.19 -2.11 -4.47
C PRO A 395 20.73 -1.71 -4.68
N LEU A 396 20.15 -2.16 -5.80
CA LEU A 396 18.73 -1.93 -6.15
C LEU A 396 17.77 -2.34 -5.03
N ARG A 397 18.13 -3.39 -4.26
CA ARG A 397 17.39 -3.85 -3.08
C ARG A 397 18.26 -3.71 -1.82
N PRO A 398 17.74 -3.14 -0.73
CA PRO A 398 18.49 -3.00 0.51
C PRO A 398 18.91 -4.37 1.07
N THR A 399 20.12 -4.44 1.62
CA THR A 399 20.61 -5.67 2.27
C THR A 399 19.75 -6.08 3.46
N ALA A 400 19.91 -7.31 3.94
CA ALA A 400 19.23 -7.76 5.17
C ALA A 400 19.56 -6.86 6.38
N LYS A 401 20.79 -6.35 6.44
CA LYS A 401 21.24 -5.41 7.48
C LYS A 401 20.54 -4.06 7.36
N ALA A 402 20.48 -3.46 6.17
CA ALA A 402 19.76 -2.21 5.93
C ALA A 402 18.26 -2.32 6.22
N ARG A 403 17.63 -3.45 5.87
CA ARG A 403 16.23 -3.74 6.22
C ARG A 403 16.03 -3.86 7.74
N GLY A 404 16.95 -4.50 8.44
CA GLY A 404 16.95 -4.59 9.90
C GLY A 404 17.09 -3.24 10.58
N ALA A 405 18.04 -2.42 10.11
CA ALA A 405 18.25 -1.06 10.60
C ALA A 405 17.02 -0.15 10.38
N GLY A 406 16.38 -0.20 9.21
CA GLY A 406 15.15 0.56 8.95
C GLY A 406 13.99 0.13 9.86
N ARG A 407 13.91 -1.16 10.20
CA ARG A 407 12.94 -1.67 11.16
C ARG A 407 13.22 -1.20 12.57
N LEU A 408 14.48 -1.25 13.02
CA LEU A 408 14.89 -0.73 14.32
C LEU A 408 14.57 0.76 14.44
N LEU A 409 14.90 1.55 13.42
CA LEU A 409 14.64 2.99 13.41
C LEU A 409 13.14 3.30 13.53
N CYS A 410 12.30 2.57 12.79
CA CYS A 410 10.85 2.63 12.91
C CYS A 410 10.40 2.34 14.35
N THR A 411 10.87 1.25 14.95
CA THR A 411 10.53 0.89 16.33
C THR A 411 10.92 1.99 17.30
N ILE A 412 12.18 2.43 17.30
CA ILE A 412 12.70 3.46 18.22
C ILE A 412 11.87 4.74 18.12
N ILE A 413 11.66 5.27 16.92
CA ILE A 413 10.92 6.54 16.73
C ILE A 413 9.47 6.38 17.18
N SER A 414 8.83 5.26 16.85
CA SER A 414 7.42 5.04 17.14
C SER A 414 7.15 4.84 18.64
N GLU A 415 8.02 4.10 19.34
CA GLU A 415 7.93 3.86 20.78
C GLU A 415 8.29 5.12 21.60
N SER A 416 9.31 5.88 21.15
CA SER A 416 9.61 7.19 21.72
C SER A 416 8.44 8.15 21.62
N THR A 417 7.82 8.22 20.45
CA THR A 417 6.65 9.09 20.21
C THR A 417 5.51 8.74 21.14
N HIS A 418 5.17 7.46 21.26
CA HIS A 418 4.10 7.01 22.15
C HIS A 418 4.44 7.26 23.63
N THR A 419 5.68 7.03 24.04
CA THR A 419 6.11 7.26 25.43
C THR A 419 6.03 8.74 25.79
N ILE A 420 6.50 9.65 24.91
CA ILE A 420 6.37 11.10 25.11
C ILE A 420 4.90 11.50 25.25
N TRP A 421 4.05 11.00 24.34
CA TRP A 421 2.61 11.27 24.36
C TRP A 421 1.93 10.76 25.65
N ALA A 422 2.26 9.54 26.09
CA ALA A 422 1.70 8.94 27.29
C ALA A 422 2.08 9.73 28.54
N LEU A 423 3.37 10.03 28.74
CA LEU A 423 3.85 10.82 29.87
C LEU A 423 3.25 12.24 29.90
N ARG A 424 3.07 12.86 28.72
CA ARG A 424 2.36 14.14 28.64
C ARG A 424 0.91 13.99 29.10
N CYS A 425 0.21 12.94 28.66
CA CYS A 425 -1.19 12.72 29.06
C CYS A 425 -1.31 12.45 30.56
N GLU A 426 -0.44 11.63 31.15
CA GLU A 426 -0.40 11.38 32.59
C GLU A 426 -0.18 12.67 33.38
N PHE A 427 0.71 13.54 32.92
CA PHE A 427 0.91 14.84 33.55
C PHE A 427 -0.31 15.75 33.44
N VAL A 428 -0.86 15.93 32.23
CA VAL A 428 -1.93 16.90 31.98
C VAL A 428 -3.28 16.43 32.54
N ILE A 429 -3.56 15.13 32.52
CA ILE A 429 -4.85 14.56 32.91
C ILE A 429 -4.83 14.09 34.36
N ALA A 430 -3.78 13.38 34.78
CA ALA A 430 -3.68 12.79 36.11
C ALA A 430 -2.79 13.58 37.08
N GLY A 431 -2.13 14.65 36.62
CA GLY A 431 -1.25 15.49 37.46
C GLY A 431 0.07 14.82 37.84
N VAL A 432 0.42 13.68 37.23
CA VAL A 432 1.58 12.87 37.62
C VAL A 432 2.87 13.51 37.09
N ARG A 433 3.82 13.77 37.99
CA ARG A 433 5.16 14.26 37.64
C ARG A 433 6.13 13.09 37.66
N HIS A 434 6.91 12.97 36.59
CA HIS A 434 7.94 11.95 36.47
C HIS A 434 9.33 12.57 36.65
N SER A 435 10.17 11.92 37.45
CA SER A 435 11.60 12.21 37.52
C SER A 435 12.32 11.74 36.24
N PRO A 436 13.52 12.26 35.93
CA PRO A 436 14.33 11.76 34.82
C PRO A 436 14.57 10.25 34.84
N ASP A 437 14.75 9.66 36.03
CA ASP A 437 14.93 8.22 36.19
C ASP A 437 13.65 7.45 35.82
N GLN A 438 12.48 7.93 36.28
CA GLN A 438 11.20 7.32 35.93
C GLN A 438 10.93 7.40 34.42
N ILE A 439 11.24 8.54 33.78
CA ILE A 439 11.13 8.72 32.32
C ILE A 439 12.01 7.69 31.59
N THR A 440 13.26 7.55 32.04
CA THR A 440 14.22 6.60 31.47
C THR A 440 13.74 5.17 31.63
N THR A 441 13.27 4.78 32.81
CA THR A 441 12.70 3.45 33.07
C THR A 441 11.50 3.19 32.17
N CYS A 442 10.54 4.11 32.08
CA CYS A 442 9.36 3.96 31.23
C CYS A 442 9.74 3.71 29.77
N TRP A 443 10.68 4.50 29.23
CA TRP A 443 11.12 4.36 27.85
C TRP A 443 11.88 3.04 27.62
N ASN A 444 12.83 2.70 28.49
CA ASN A 444 13.57 1.43 28.41
C ASN A 444 12.63 0.24 28.44
N SER A 445 11.63 0.23 29.34
CA SER A 445 10.63 -0.83 29.40
C SER A 445 9.82 -0.94 28.11
N SER A 446 9.51 0.17 27.42
CA SER A 446 8.82 0.13 26.12
C SER A 446 9.66 -0.58 25.05
N ILE A 447 10.95 -0.26 24.97
CA ILE A 447 11.88 -0.86 24.03
C ILE A 447 12.14 -2.34 24.36
N GLU A 448 12.33 -2.68 25.63
CA GLU A 448 12.53 -4.05 26.09
C GLU A 448 11.32 -4.94 25.79
N ASN A 449 10.10 -4.41 25.97
CA ASN A 449 8.88 -5.12 25.58
C ASN A 449 8.85 -5.41 24.08
N CYS A 450 9.23 -4.44 23.24
CA CYS A 450 9.30 -4.66 21.79
C CYS A 450 10.31 -5.76 21.42
N LEU A 451 11.49 -5.75 22.03
CA LEU A 451 12.49 -6.79 21.85
C LEU A 451 11.96 -8.17 22.30
N SER A 452 11.28 -8.22 23.44
CA SER A 452 10.68 -9.44 23.99
C SER A 452 9.61 -10.02 23.04
N ASP A 453 8.67 -9.19 22.60
CA ASP A 453 7.62 -9.59 21.66
C ASP A 453 8.20 -10.11 20.34
N ASP A 454 9.22 -9.43 19.81
CA ASP A 454 9.91 -9.84 18.59
C ASP A 454 10.57 -11.22 18.72
N ARG A 455 11.15 -11.50 19.89
CA ARG A 455 11.77 -12.79 20.21
C ARG A 455 10.72 -13.88 20.32
N ILE A 456 9.61 -13.64 21.02
CA ILE A 456 8.49 -14.59 21.10
C ILE A 456 7.96 -14.90 19.70
N ILE A 457 7.69 -13.88 18.90
CA ILE A 457 7.17 -14.05 17.54
C ILE A 457 8.15 -14.83 16.67
N SER A 458 9.44 -14.48 16.70
CA SER A 458 10.44 -15.07 15.82
C SER A 458 10.85 -16.48 16.25
N CYS A 459 11.10 -16.68 17.55
CA CYS A 459 11.69 -17.89 18.10
C CYS A 459 10.65 -18.90 18.62
N GLN A 460 9.48 -18.47 19.10
CA GLN A 460 8.48 -19.38 19.65
C GLN A 460 7.29 -19.61 18.72
N LEU A 461 6.82 -18.57 18.01
CA LEU A 461 5.63 -18.70 17.15
C LEU A 461 6.01 -19.10 15.72
N ARG A 462 6.91 -18.36 15.07
CA ARG A 462 7.26 -18.61 13.66
C ARG A 462 8.34 -19.67 13.47
N ARG A 463 9.36 -19.68 14.34
CA ARG A 463 10.48 -20.66 14.34
C ARG A 463 11.20 -20.81 13.00
N SER A 464 11.21 -19.76 12.17
CA SER A 464 11.84 -19.82 10.84
C SER A 464 13.21 -19.12 10.83
N PRO A 465 14.19 -19.64 10.07
CA PRO A 465 15.50 -18.98 9.91
C PRO A 465 15.37 -17.54 9.42
N PHE A 466 14.38 -17.27 8.56
CA PHE A 466 14.07 -15.92 8.09
C PHE A 466 13.65 -14.98 9.22
N ALA A 467 12.74 -15.42 10.11
CA ALA A 467 12.28 -14.60 11.23
C ALA A 467 13.41 -14.34 12.24
N ILE A 468 14.21 -15.37 12.53
CA ILE A 468 15.37 -15.24 13.43
C ILE A 468 16.42 -14.28 12.84
N ASN A 469 16.76 -14.42 11.56
CA ASN A 469 17.69 -13.49 10.90
C ASN A 469 17.14 -12.06 10.89
N ARG A 470 15.83 -11.88 10.70
CA ARG A 470 15.19 -10.56 10.77
C ARG A 470 15.33 -9.94 12.17
N LEU A 471 15.06 -10.71 13.22
CA LEU A 471 15.25 -10.31 14.62
C LEU A 471 16.71 -9.88 14.87
N ARG A 472 17.67 -10.71 14.47
CA ARG A 472 19.11 -10.43 14.62
C ARG A 472 19.54 -9.15 13.92
N ASN A 473 19.19 -9.00 12.65
CA ASN A 473 19.48 -7.78 11.88
C ASN A 473 18.82 -6.52 12.46
N THR A 474 17.76 -6.66 13.27
CA THR A 474 17.07 -5.52 13.92
C THR A 474 17.76 -5.13 15.22
N TRP A 475 18.11 -6.08 16.08
CA TRP A 475 18.45 -5.80 17.49
C TRP A 475 19.89 -6.15 17.89
N GLU A 476 20.57 -7.06 17.19
CA GLU A 476 21.86 -7.58 17.66
C GLU A 476 22.90 -6.49 17.90
N ALA A 477 22.90 -5.45 17.06
CA ALA A 477 23.82 -4.32 17.19
C ALA A 477 23.50 -3.38 18.36
N THR A 478 22.30 -3.42 18.94
CA THR A 478 21.94 -2.60 20.11
C THR A 478 22.30 -3.27 21.43
N LEU A 479 22.68 -4.54 21.41
CA LEU A 479 22.96 -5.33 22.60
C LEU A 479 24.46 -5.27 22.93
N ASN A 480 24.77 -5.14 24.22
CA ASN A 480 26.14 -5.16 24.69
C ASN A 480 26.61 -6.61 24.88
N HIS A 481 27.55 -7.07 24.04
CA HIS A 481 28.12 -8.42 24.07
C HIS A 481 27.08 -9.56 24.26
N PRO A 482 26.08 -9.69 23.38
CA PRO A 482 25.05 -10.71 23.53
C PRO A 482 25.64 -12.13 23.35
N PRO A 483 25.21 -13.13 24.15
CA PRO A 483 25.63 -14.52 23.93
C PRO A 483 25.13 -15.04 22.57
N PRO A 484 25.76 -16.07 21.98
CA PRO A 484 25.41 -16.57 20.64
C PRO A 484 23.91 -16.92 20.46
N ASN A 485 23.25 -17.36 21.53
CA ASN A 485 21.85 -17.75 21.58
C ASN A 485 20.95 -16.72 22.30
N TRP A 486 21.36 -15.45 22.37
CA TRP A 486 20.59 -14.38 23.04
C TRP A 486 19.14 -14.29 22.57
N HIS A 487 18.87 -14.63 21.32
CA HIS A 487 17.54 -14.60 20.73
C HIS A 487 16.61 -15.70 21.31
N GLN A 488 17.15 -16.78 21.86
CA GLN A 488 16.41 -17.96 22.36
C GLN A 488 16.10 -17.87 23.87
N ASN A 489 17.03 -17.37 24.69
CA ASN A 489 16.95 -17.48 26.15
C ASN A 489 16.29 -16.26 26.81
N HIS A 490 15.03 -16.37 27.26
CA HIS A 490 14.29 -15.25 27.87
C HIS A 490 14.79 -14.92 29.29
N GLU A 491 15.49 -15.86 29.94
CA GLU A 491 15.87 -15.83 31.35
C GLU A 491 17.05 -14.91 31.71
N VAL A 492 17.75 -14.35 30.71
CA VAL A 492 19.03 -13.64 30.93
C VAL A 492 18.86 -12.13 31.21
N LEU A 493 17.62 -11.63 31.27
CA LEU A 493 17.32 -10.19 31.25
C LEU A 493 17.08 -9.55 32.63
N VAL A 494 17.75 -10.04 33.67
CA VAL A 494 18.02 -9.21 34.87
C VAL A 494 19.37 -8.49 34.76
N GLY A 495 20.14 -8.69 33.66
CA GLY A 495 21.53 -8.21 33.57
C GLY A 495 21.99 -7.57 32.25
N MET A 496 21.27 -7.70 31.13
CA MET A 496 21.69 -7.09 29.85
C MET A 496 20.95 -5.78 29.61
N THR A 497 21.50 -4.68 30.12
CA THR A 497 20.93 -3.34 29.91
C THR A 497 21.30 -2.83 28.51
N LEU A 498 20.33 -2.25 27.80
CA LEU A 498 20.59 -1.28 26.72
C LEU A 498 21.54 -0.20 27.29
N PRO A 499 22.53 0.31 26.53
CA PRO A 499 23.78 0.84 27.07
C PRO A 499 23.60 1.80 28.26
N ARG A 500 24.06 1.38 29.44
CA ARG A 500 24.12 2.19 30.67
C ARG A 500 25.16 3.30 30.52
N ASP A 501 24.79 4.47 31.01
CA ASP A 501 25.65 5.63 31.16
C ASP A 501 26.82 5.34 32.14
N PRO A 502 28.09 5.64 31.80
CA PRO A 502 29.21 5.52 32.74
C PRO A 502 29.19 6.54 33.88
N THR A 503 28.31 7.56 33.85
CA THR A 503 28.43 8.73 34.74
C THR A 503 27.79 8.60 36.12
N ASN A 504 27.19 7.45 36.48
CA ASN A 504 26.53 7.29 37.79
C ASN A 504 27.14 6.15 38.64
N LEU A 505 28.46 6.22 38.87
CA LEU A 505 29.14 5.48 39.92
C LEU A 505 29.40 6.42 41.11
N GLY A 506 28.44 6.49 42.03
CA GLY A 506 28.58 7.27 43.25
C GLY A 506 27.58 6.84 44.33
N ASN A 507 28.10 6.17 45.36
CA ASN A 507 27.47 5.92 46.65
C ASN A 507 26.32 4.91 46.73
N ARG A 508 26.68 3.63 46.90
CA ARG A 508 26.14 2.83 48.01
C ARG A 508 27.27 2.11 48.73
N ARG A 509 27.63 2.61 49.92
CA ARG A 509 28.49 1.92 50.89
C ARG A 509 27.75 0.69 51.42
N SER A 510 28.48 -0.43 51.40
CA SER A 510 28.17 -1.69 52.06
C SER A 510 28.07 -1.49 53.58
N THR A 511 26.91 -1.83 54.16
CA THR A 511 26.81 -2.18 55.58
C THR A 511 26.66 -3.69 55.68
N ARG A 512 27.71 -4.31 56.22
CA ARG A 512 27.84 -5.73 56.55
C ARG A 512 26.78 -6.14 57.60
N ASN A 513 26.14 -7.29 57.38
CA ASN A 513 25.51 -8.06 58.46
C ASN A 513 26.57 -8.93 59.13
N PRO A 514 26.61 -9.03 60.48
CA PRO A 514 27.37 -10.04 61.17
C PRO A 514 26.54 -11.32 61.36
N THR A 515 27.23 -12.43 61.18
CA THR A 515 26.84 -13.82 61.46
C THR A 515 26.62 -14.09 62.95
N LEU A 516 25.66 -14.96 63.28
CA LEU A 516 25.64 -15.79 64.50
C LEU A 516 25.33 -17.25 64.12
N PRO A 517 25.84 -18.25 64.89
CA PRO A 517 26.05 -19.61 64.41
C PRO A 517 25.00 -20.64 64.90
N ASP A 518 25.10 -21.83 64.29
CA ASP A 518 24.33 -23.05 64.51
C ASP A 518 24.15 -23.49 65.97
N THR A 519 23.01 -24.12 66.27
CA THR A 519 22.95 -25.42 66.99
C THR A 519 21.52 -25.99 67.08
N VAL A 520 21.34 -27.18 66.49
CA VAL A 520 20.75 -28.41 67.07
C VAL A 520 19.45 -28.34 67.89
N GLY A 521 18.46 -29.14 67.48
CA GLY A 521 17.87 -30.11 68.41
C GLY A 521 16.34 -30.19 68.53
N CYS A 522 15.81 -31.32 68.06
CA CYS A 522 14.67 -32.08 68.58
C CYS A 522 13.24 -31.50 68.50
N GLY A 523 12.35 -32.31 67.91
CA GLY A 523 10.90 -32.18 68.00
C GLY A 523 10.22 -32.65 66.73
#